data_AF-A0AAN8DXY7-F1
#
_entry.id   AF-A0AAN8DXY7-F1
#
_cell.length_a   1.000
_cell.length_b   1.000
_cell.length_c   1.000
_cell.angle_alpha   90.00
_cell.angle_beta   90.00
_cell.angle_gamma   90.00
#
_symmetry.space_group_name_H-M   'P 1'
#
loop_
_entity.id
_entity.type
_entity.pdbx_description
1 polymer ?
#
loop_
_entity_poly.entity_id
_entity_poly.type
_entity_poly.pdbx_seq_one_letter_code
_entity_poly.pdbx_strand_id
1 'polypeptide(L)'
;MLMYTAFAVERGVVEVKCPLKWNRDLSADHWPADKRGHLDTLLSLRTNHSYNTQVQMQMFVCKTTYADFITWTPKHTVIFRIQ
;
A
#
# COMPACT_ATOMS: atom_id res chain seq x y z
N MET A 1 24.92 -31.19 -11.56
CA MET A 1 24.60 -29.84 -11.03
C MET A 1 23.08 -29.74 -10.95
N LEU A 2 22.50 -30.03 -9.79
CA LEU A 2 21.05 -29.94 -9.59
C LEU A 2 20.71 -28.52 -9.15
N MET A 3 20.02 -27.77 -10.01
CA MET A 3 19.50 -26.44 -9.71
C MET A 3 18.18 -26.63 -8.95
N TYR A 4 18.23 -26.52 -7.62
CA TYR A 4 17.03 -26.52 -6.80
C TYR A 4 16.41 -25.11 -6.85
N THR A 5 15.34 -24.94 -7.63
CA THR A 5 14.50 -23.74 -7.53
C THR A 5 13.64 -23.88 -6.27
N ALA A 6 14.14 -23.38 -5.14
CA ALA A 6 13.34 -23.27 -3.93
C ALA A 6 12.33 -22.12 -4.14
N PHE A 7 11.04 -22.45 -4.27
CA PHE A 7 9.97 -21.46 -4.16
C PHE A 7 9.81 -21.12 -2.67
N ALA A 8 10.54 -20.12 -2.20
CA ALA A 8 10.30 -19.55 -0.87
C ALA A 8 9.00 -18.74 -0.91
N VAL A 9 8.03 -19.10 -0.07
CA VAL A 9 6.86 -18.25 0.19
C VAL A 9 7.34 -17.07 1.02
N GLU A 10 7.68 -15.96 0.37
CA GLU A 10 8.12 -14.75 1.05
C GLU A 10 6.96 -14.22 1.91
N ARG A 11 7.19 -14.14 3.22
CA ARG A 11 6.24 -13.54 4.16
C ARG A 11 6.23 -12.03 3.94
N GLY A 12 5.09 -11.46 3.61
CA GLY A 12 4.86 -10.02 3.47
C GLY A 12 4.02 -9.44 4.60
N VAL A 13 4.01 -8.11 4.71
CA VAL A 13 3.02 -7.38 5.51
C VAL A 13 1.82 -7.01 4.63
N VAL A 14 0.61 -7.03 5.19
CA VAL A 14 -0.58 -6.47 4.54
C VAL A 14 -1.08 -5.33 5.41
N GLU A 15 -1.17 -4.13 4.83
CA GLU A 15 -1.73 -2.95 5.49
C GLU A 15 -2.98 -2.50 4.76
N VAL A 16 -4.13 -2.48 5.45
CA VAL A 16 -5.43 -2.13 4.86
C VAL A 16 -5.94 -0.82 5.46
N LYS A 17 -6.25 0.16 4.61
CA LYS A 17 -6.86 1.43 5.01
C LYS A 17 -8.22 1.61 4.31
N CYS A 18 -9.21 2.03 5.10
CA CYS A 18 -10.55 2.38 4.64
C CYS A 18 -10.83 3.87 4.92
N PRO A 19 -10.27 4.80 4.14
CA PRO A 19 -10.34 6.23 4.42
C PRO A 19 -11.78 6.75 4.36
N LEU A 20 -12.29 7.26 5.49
CA LEU A 20 -13.65 7.82 5.60
C LEU A 20 -13.87 9.04 4.70
N LYS A 21 -12.81 9.82 4.47
CA LYS A 21 -12.84 11.07 3.68
C LYS A 21 -12.58 10.86 2.19
N TRP A 22 -12.21 9.64 1.76
CA TRP A 22 -12.17 9.32 0.34
C TRP A 22 -13.61 9.33 -0.13
N ASN A 23 -13.98 10.49 -0.67
CA ASN A 23 -15.35 10.92 -0.79
C ASN A 23 -16.12 9.88 -1.58
N ARG A 24 -17.25 9.42 -1.03
CA ARG A 24 -18.01 8.31 -1.59
C ARG A 24 -18.47 8.60 -3.01
N ASP A 25 -18.52 9.86 -3.43
CA ASP A 25 -19.08 10.30 -4.71
C ASP A 25 -18.05 10.88 -5.70
N LEU A 26 -16.76 10.88 -5.36
CA LEU A 26 -15.71 11.30 -6.29
C LEU A 26 -15.21 10.10 -7.10
N SER A 27 -14.90 10.32 -8.39
CA SER A 27 -14.22 9.32 -9.21
C SER A 27 -12.86 8.98 -8.60
N ALA A 28 -12.35 7.77 -8.88
CA ALA A 28 -11.04 7.30 -8.41
C ALA A 28 -9.90 8.32 -8.68
N ASP A 29 -10.03 9.12 -9.74
CA ASP A 29 -9.03 10.09 -10.20
C ASP A 29 -8.85 11.30 -9.27
N HIS A 30 -9.85 11.60 -8.42
CA HIS A 30 -9.80 12.78 -7.55
C HIS A 30 -8.97 12.58 -6.29
N TRP A 31 -8.88 11.36 -5.76
CA TRP A 31 -8.16 11.11 -4.51
C TRP A 31 -6.64 11.31 -4.63
N PRO A 32 -5.98 10.82 -5.70
CA PRO A 32 -4.58 11.16 -5.97
C PRO A 32 -4.27 12.65 -6.03
N ALA A 33 -5.25 13.46 -6.46
CA ALA A 33 -5.13 14.92 -6.55
C ALA A 33 -5.32 15.64 -5.20
N ASP A 34 -5.89 14.98 -4.18
CA ASP A 34 -6.03 15.57 -2.84
C ASP A 34 -4.65 15.69 -2.19
N LYS A 35 -4.20 16.92 -1.89
CA LYS A 35 -2.92 17.17 -1.22
C LYS A 35 -2.85 16.55 0.18
N ARG A 36 -3.98 16.22 0.80
CA ARG A 36 -4.05 15.52 2.10
C ARG A 36 -4.22 14.01 1.95
N GLY A 37 -4.44 13.51 0.74
CA GLY A 37 -4.51 12.09 0.43
C GLY A 37 -3.17 11.40 0.63
N HIS A 38 -3.21 10.11 0.96
CA HIS A 38 -2.02 9.27 1.14
C HIS A 38 -1.46 8.74 -0.19
N LEU A 39 -2.22 8.81 -1.29
CA LEU A 39 -1.77 8.39 -2.61
C LEU A 39 -1.25 9.57 -3.44
N ASP A 40 -0.23 9.32 -4.24
CA ASP A 40 0.21 10.22 -5.31
C ASP A 40 -0.55 9.96 -6.62
N THR A 41 -0.24 10.75 -7.64
CA THR A 41 -0.83 10.66 -9.00
C THR A 41 -0.54 9.34 -9.71
N LEU A 42 0.43 8.55 -9.24
CA LEU A 42 0.76 7.23 -9.75
C LEU A 42 0.12 6.11 -8.90
N LEU A 43 -0.85 6.46 -8.05
CA LEU A 43 -1.53 5.53 -7.13
C LEU A 43 -0.56 4.83 -6.16
N SER A 44 0.57 5.47 -5.87
CA SER A 44 1.58 4.97 -4.92
C SER A 44 1.49 5.72 -3.58
N LEU A 45 1.94 5.08 -2.50
CA LEU A 45 1.95 5.71 -1.18
C LEU A 45 2.95 6.87 -1.16
N ARG A 46 2.49 8.06 -0.76
CA ARG A 46 3.36 9.22 -0.63
C ARG A 46 4.41 9.01 0.44
N THR A 47 5.67 9.28 0.09
CA THR A 47 6.79 9.04 0.99
C THR A 47 6.78 9.90 2.25
N ASN A 48 6.19 11.09 2.16
CA ASN A 48 6.02 12.05 3.26
C ASN A 48 4.73 11.84 4.09
N HIS A 49 3.91 10.85 3.76
CA HIS A 49 2.71 10.53 4.53
C HIS A 49 3.03 9.60 5.70
N SER A 50 2.36 9.78 6.84
CA SER A 50 2.63 9.00 8.08
C SER A 50 2.47 7.49 7.89
N TYR A 51 1.57 7.06 7.01
CA TYR A 51 1.40 5.65 6.64
C TYR A 51 2.66 5.05 6.01
N ASN A 52 3.51 5.82 5.32
CA ASN A 52 4.76 5.28 4.80
C ASN A 52 5.67 4.87 5.95
N THR A 53 5.88 5.75 6.92
CA THR A 53 6.64 5.40 8.14
C THR A 53 6.03 4.20 8.88
N GLN A 54 4.70 4.11 8.96
CA GLN A 54 4.01 2.97 9.58
C GLN A 54 4.35 1.64 8.88
N VAL A 55 4.25 1.59 7.55
CA VAL A 55 4.51 0.38 6.77
C VAL A 55 5.99 -0.01 6.83
N GLN A 56 6.90 0.96 6.71
CA GLN A 56 8.33 0.72 6.84
C GLN A 56 8.69 0.13 8.21
N MET A 57 8.07 0.62 9.29
CA MET A 57 8.24 0.05 10.62
C MET A 57 7.68 -1.37 10.75
N GLN A 58 6.51 -1.65 10.15
CA GLN A 58 5.95 -3.01 10.13
C GLN A 58 6.88 -3.98 9.38
N MET A 59 7.41 -3.58 8.22
CA MET A 59 8.37 -4.38 7.45
C MET A 59 9.64 -4.65 8.26
N PHE A 60 10.17 -3.63 8.94
CA PHE A 60 11.34 -3.75 9.82
C PHE A 60 11.12 -4.73 10.96
N VAL A 61 10.01 -4.60 11.71
CA VAL A 61 9.70 -5.47 12.86
C VAL A 61 9.43 -6.91 12.41
N CYS A 62 8.71 -7.09 11.31
CA CYS A 62 8.35 -8.41 10.78
C CYS A 62 9.47 -9.08 9.97
N LYS A 63 10.61 -8.39 9.76
CA LYS A 63 11.74 -8.86 8.95
C LYS A 63 11.30 -9.29 7.54
N THR A 64 10.47 -8.47 6.91
CA THR A 64 10.05 -8.65 5.51
C THR A 64 10.58 -7.52 4.63
N THR A 65 10.65 -7.79 3.33
CA THR A 65 11.11 -6.89 2.28
C THR A 65 9.99 -6.23 1.51
N TYR A 66 8.73 -6.57 1.78
CA TYR A 66 7.59 -5.92 1.12
C TYR A 66 6.35 -5.86 2.00
N ALA A 67 5.49 -4.90 1.65
CA ALA A 67 4.14 -4.82 2.15
C ALA A 67 3.15 -4.59 1.00
N ASP A 68 2.05 -5.33 1.00
CA ASP A 68 0.92 -5.01 0.13
C ASP A 68 0.02 -3.99 0.85
N PHE A 69 -0.07 -2.79 0.27
CA PHE A 69 -0.87 -1.70 0.80
C PHE A 69 -2.20 -1.63 0.05
N ILE A 70 -3.28 -1.77 0.80
CA ILE A 70 -4.64 -1.82 0.27
C ILE A 70 -5.37 -0.58 0.74
N THR A 71 -5.84 0.23 -0.21
CA THR A 71 -6.83 1.26 0.07
C THR A 71 -8.18 0.82 -0.46
N TRP A 72 -9.14 0.67 0.44
CA TRP A 72 -10.46 0.16 0.12
C TRP A 72 -11.56 1.17 0.44
N THR A 73 -12.52 1.28 -0.48
CA THR A 73 -13.81 1.95 -0.31
C THR A 73 -14.88 1.09 -0.99
N PRO A 74 -16.18 1.29 -0.72
CA PRO A 74 -17.23 0.56 -1.43
C PRO A 74 -17.24 0.72 -2.95
N LYS A 75 -16.66 1.79 -3.50
CA LYS A 75 -16.62 2.06 -4.96
C LYS A 75 -15.28 1.73 -5.60
N HIS A 76 -14.19 1.77 -4.84
CA HIS A 76 -12.83 1.67 -5.35
C HIS A 76 -11.93 0.84 -4.43
N THR A 77 -11.10 0.00 -5.03
CA THR A 77 -10.02 -0.71 -4.35
C THR A 77 -8.73 -0.45 -5.10
N VAL A 78 -7.70 0.01 -4.38
CA VAL A 78 -6.36 0.23 -4.90
C VAL A 78 -5.41 -0.64 -4.10
N ILE A 79 -4.62 -1.46 -4.79
CA ILE A 79 -3.65 -2.38 -4.19
C ILE A 79 -2.33 -2.13 -4.89
N PHE A 80 -1.27 -1.89 -4.11
CA PHE A 80 0.09 -1.77 -4.62
C PHE A 80 1.09 -2.28 -3.59
N ARG A 81 2.26 -2.68 -4.08
CA ARG A 81 3.35 -3.19 -3.26
C ARG A 81 4.32 -2.08 -2.90
N ILE A 82 4.72 -2.05 -1.64
CA ILE A 82 5.77 -1.19 -1.09
C ILE A 82 7.00 -2.06 -0.80
N GLN A 83 8.19 -1.52 -1.09
CA GLN A 83 9.49 -2.13 -0.85
C GLN A 83 10.40 -1.12 -0.13
#